data_AF-A0A927D568-F1
#
_entry.id   AF-A0A927D568-F1
#
_cell.length_a   1.000
_cell.length_b   1.000
_cell.length_c   1.000
_cell.angle_alpha   90.00
_cell.angle_beta   90.00
_cell.angle_gamma   90.00
#
_symmetry.space_group_name_H-M   'P 1'
#
loop_
_entity.id
_entity.type
_entity.pdbx_description
1 polymer ?
#
loop_
_entity_poly.entity_id
_entity_poly.type
_entity_poly.pdbx_seq_one_letter_code
_entity_poly.pdbx_strand_id
1 'polypeptide(L)'
;MKIMNTAVIAFACGVALWHVGGGLSTTMASAETTQVSQASRITVVSQDFALSAGNLQAEFDAFAATRPYYGAFAASADGYFGYTHGYNSLQAAIEAAVWYCSEERGRTCALYALLEPEVSQASLPVTMSANTHQGYNEYLKGVPRRAFAVADNGAYALTWDWSTRQLAEKEALAICAGYAAGEAAANANFARCRIIASD
;
A
#
# COMPACT_ATOMS: atom_id res chain seq x y z
N MET A 1 -6.21 -4.54 33.14
CA MET A 1 -7.26 -4.45 32.09
C MET A 1 -7.22 -3.01 31.56
N LYS A 2 -6.38 -2.76 30.54
CA LYS A 2 -6.21 -1.42 29.96
C LYS A 2 -7.18 -1.28 28.79
N ILE A 3 -7.86 -0.15 28.74
CA ILE A 3 -8.81 0.24 27.69
C ILE A 3 -8.00 0.38 26.39
N MET A 4 -8.30 -0.44 25.39
CA MET A 4 -7.67 -0.43 24.08
C MET A 4 -8.05 0.86 23.35
N ASN A 5 -7.15 1.84 23.31
CA ASN A 5 -7.22 2.92 22.33
C ASN A 5 -6.57 2.43 21.03
N THR A 6 -7.21 1.46 20.37
CA THR A 6 -6.94 1.18 18.96
C THR A 6 -7.60 2.31 18.19
N ALA A 7 -6.84 3.34 17.81
CA ALA A 7 -7.37 4.34 16.88
C ALA A 7 -7.43 3.71 15.49
N VAL A 8 -8.59 3.16 15.16
CA VAL A 8 -8.95 2.83 13.78
C VAL A 8 -9.34 4.16 13.14
N ILE A 9 -8.41 4.80 12.43
CA ILE A 9 -8.72 6.03 11.71
C ILE A 9 -9.38 5.66 10.38
N ALA A 10 -10.71 5.62 10.38
CA ALA A 10 -11.53 5.84 9.19
C ALA A 10 -11.85 7.34 9.13
N PHE A 11 -11.38 8.04 8.09
CA PHE A 11 -11.43 9.50 8.01
C PHE A 11 -12.86 10.04 7.83
N ALA A 12 -13.30 10.90 8.77
CA ALA A 12 -14.36 11.87 8.60
C ALA A 12 -13.79 13.28 8.84
N CYS A 13 -13.95 14.19 7.88
CA CYS A 13 -13.45 15.56 7.91
C CYS A 13 -14.05 16.37 9.07
N GLY A 14 -13.21 17.04 9.87
CA GLY A 14 -13.63 17.95 10.94
C GLY A 14 -12.56 19.00 11.30
N VAL A 15 -13.04 20.24 11.47
CA VAL A 15 -12.32 21.53 11.47
C VAL A 15 -11.53 21.80 12.76
N ALA A 16 -10.39 22.49 12.64
CA ALA A 16 -9.48 22.85 13.75
C ALA A 16 -9.75 24.24 14.38
N LEU A 17 -9.57 24.34 15.70
CA LEU A 17 -9.57 25.56 16.51
C LEU A 17 -8.15 25.84 17.06
N TRP A 18 -7.74 27.11 17.10
CA TRP A 18 -6.40 27.59 17.46
C TRP A 18 -6.31 28.14 18.90
N HIS A 19 -5.14 28.00 19.55
CA HIS A 19 -4.69 28.73 20.75
C HIS A 19 -3.20 29.13 20.63
N VAL A 20 -2.81 30.22 21.30
CA VAL A 20 -1.53 30.96 21.16
C VAL A 20 -0.69 30.88 22.45
N GLY A 21 0.63 30.68 22.35
CA GLY A 21 1.58 31.16 23.38
C GLY A 21 2.92 30.41 23.54
N GLY A 22 4.03 31.17 23.55
CA GLY A 22 5.24 30.90 24.34
C GLY A 22 6.42 30.18 23.65
N GLY A 23 7.51 30.91 23.37
CA GLY A 23 8.66 30.46 22.56
C GLY A 23 9.76 29.67 23.28
N LEU A 24 10.38 28.77 22.51
CA LEU A 24 11.68 28.13 22.70
C LEU A 24 12.30 27.98 21.31
N SER A 25 13.48 28.56 21.07
CA SER A 25 14.21 28.42 19.81
C SER A 25 14.92 27.07 19.76
N THR A 26 14.22 26.05 19.30
CA THR A 26 14.78 24.78 18.86
C THR A 26 15.37 24.97 17.46
N THR A 27 16.64 24.63 17.27
CA THR A 27 17.22 24.42 15.95
C THR A 27 16.44 23.29 15.26
N MET A 28 15.46 23.66 14.44
CA MET A 28 14.70 22.70 13.64
C MET A 28 15.64 22.14 12.58
N ALA A 29 16.10 20.90 12.78
CA ALA A 29 16.60 20.09 11.68
C ALA A 29 15.53 20.12 10.59
N SER A 30 15.88 20.65 9.42
CA SER A 30 14.97 20.70 8.28
C SER A 30 14.63 19.26 7.93
N ALA A 31 13.43 18.81 8.32
CA ALA A 31 12.90 17.54 7.87
C ALA A 31 12.67 17.70 6.36
N GLU A 32 13.61 17.20 5.57
CA GLU A 32 13.49 17.16 4.12
C GLU A 32 12.19 16.41 3.80
N THR A 33 11.19 17.16 3.38
CA THR A 33 9.88 16.61 3.05
C THR A 33 10.07 15.87 1.73
N THR A 34 10.36 14.58 1.82
CA THR A 34 10.45 13.72 0.65
C THR A 34 9.09 13.74 -0.04
N GLN A 35 9.02 14.36 -1.21
CA GLN A 35 7.84 14.21 -2.06
C GLN A 35 7.85 12.81 -2.66
N VAL A 36 6.92 11.97 -2.20
CA VAL A 36 6.55 10.76 -2.94
C VAL A 36 5.78 11.23 -4.17
N SER A 37 6.33 10.99 -5.35
CA SER A 37 5.63 11.22 -6.61
C SER A 37 4.32 10.44 -6.60
N GLN A 38 3.20 11.13 -6.83
CA GLN A 38 1.91 10.50 -7.07
C GLN A 38 1.67 10.21 -8.55
N ALA A 39 2.62 10.57 -9.42
CA ALA A 39 2.55 10.23 -10.83
C ALA A 39 3.00 8.77 -11.01
N SER A 40 2.22 8.03 -11.77
CA SER A 40 2.58 6.68 -12.21
C SER A 40 2.46 6.59 -13.73
N ARG A 41 3.40 5.86 -14.33
CA ARG A 41 3.46 5.52 -15.75
C ARG A 41 2.84 4.15 -15.96
N ILE A 42 2.07 4.02 -17.04
CA ILE A 42 1.59 2.72 -17.52
C ILE A 42 2.52 2.22 -18.62
N THR A 43 2.93 0.96 -18.52
CA THR A 43 3.72 0.26 -19.53
C THR A 43 2.89 -0.94 -20.01
N VAL A 44 2.47 -0.95 -21.28
CA VAL A 44 1.85 -2.12 -21.91
C VAL A 44 2.96 -3.11 -22.26
N VAL A 45 2.87 -4.33 -21.74
CA VAL A 45 3.92 -5.37 -21.85
C VAL A 45 3.57 -6.50 -22.80
N SER A 46 2.29 -6.68 -23.15
CA SER A 46 1.85 -7.65 -24.16
C SER A 46 0.77 -7.02 -25.05
N GLN A 47 0.83 -7.34 -26.34
CA GLN A 47 -0.22 -7.03 -27.32
C GLN A 47 -0.82 -8.31 -27.91
N ASP A 48 -0.55 -9.46 -27.27
CA ASP A 48 -0.77 -10.79 -27.85
C ASP A 48 -2.25 -11.19 -27.86
N PHE A 49 -3.12 -10.41 -27.21
CA PHE A 49 -4.57 -10.58 -27.27
C PHE A 49 -5.26 -9.23 -27.29
N ALA A 50 -6.36 -9.16 -28.07
CA ALA A 50 -7.11 -7.94 -28.24
C ALA A 50 -7.98 -7.67 -27.00
N LEU A 51 -7.90 -6.46 -26.45
CA LEU A 51 -8.81 -5.97 -25.41
C LEU A 51 -10.27 -5.80 -25.90
N SER A 52 -10.56 -6.13 -27.15
CA SER A 52 -11.91 -6.09 -27.71
C SER A 52 -12.78 -7.29 -27.29
N ALA A 53 -12.21 -8.31 -26.64
CA ALA A 53 -12.98 -9.41 -26.08
C ALA A 53 -13.74 -8.96 -24.81
N GLY A 54 -15.06 -9.14 -24.80
CA GLY A 54 -15.89 -8.82 -23.63
C GLY A 54 -15.84 -7.33 -23.25
N ASN A 55 -15.60 -7.04 -21.97
CA ASN A 55 -15.44 -5.70 -21.41
C ASN A 55 -13.98 -5.29 -21.16
N LEU A 56 -12.99 -6.06 -21.65
CA LEU A 56 -11.59 -5.88 -21.31
C LEU A 56 -11.07 -4.45 -21.52
N GLN A 57 -11.44 -3.79 -22.63
CA GLN A 57 -11.04 -2.41 -22.88
C GLN A 57 -11.53 -1.46 -21.80
N ALA A 58 -12.80 -1.57 -21.38
CA ALA A 58 -13.37 -0.70 -20.35
C ALA A 58 -12.70 -0.93 -18.98
N GLU A 59 -12.37 -2.18 -18.67
CA GLU A 59 -11.68 -2.55 -17.43
C GLU A 59 -10.22 -2.07 -17.43
N PHE A 60 -9.54 -2.17 -18.58
CA PHE A 60 -8.21 -1.60 -18.74
C PHE A 60 -8.21 -0.08 -18.61
N ASP A 61 -9.21 0.60 -19.19
CA ASP A 61 -9.36 2.05 -19.06
C ASP A 61 -9.61 2.45 -17.60
N ALA A 62 -10.43 1.68 -16.86
CA ALA A 62 -10.66 1.89 -15.43
C ALA A 62 -9.37 1.66 -14.60
N PHE A 63 -8.61 0.61 -14.91
CA PHE A 63 -7.29 0.37 -14.33
C PHE A 63 -6.34 1.55 -14.60
N ALA A 64 -6.31 2.05 -15.84
CA ALA A 64 -5.43 3.12 -16.25
C ALA A 64 -5.79 4.48 -15.62
N ALA A 65 -7.07 4.70 -15.32
CA ALA A 65 -7.54 5.90 -14.64
C ALA A 65 -7.10 5.96 -13.17
N THR A 66 -6.94 4.81 -12.52
CA THR A 66 -6.60 4.70 -11.09
C THR A 66 -5.08 4.50 -10.96
N ARG A 67 -4.33 5.57 -10.64
CA ARG A 67 -2.85 5.56 -10.66
C ARG A 67 -2.16 5.69 -9.29
N PRO A 68 -2.53 4.93 -8.24
CA PRO A 68 -2.09 5.26 -6.88
C PRO A 68 -0.63 4.88 -6.60
N TYR A 69 -0.07 3.84 -7.25
CA TYR A 69 1.34 3.44 -7.15
C TYR A 69 1.65 2.23 -8.06
N TYR A 70 2.40 1.22 -7.61
CA TYR A 70 2.51 -0.06 -8.30
C TYR A 70 1.15 -0.72 -8.49
N GLY A 71 0.97 -1.27 -9.69
CA GLY A 71 -0.20 -2.02 -10.09
C GLY A 71 0.12 -2.88 -11.31
N ALA A 72 -0.75 -3.84 -11.58
CA ALA A 72 -0.64 -4.67 -12.77
C ALA A 72 -2.04 -5.00 -13.29
N PHE A 73 -2.12 -5.24 -14.60
CA PHE A 73 -3.33 -5.70 -15.27
C PHE A 73 -2.99 -6.99 -16.02
N ALA A 74 -3.69 -8.07 -15.70
CA ALA A 74 -3.62 -9.33 -16.40
C ALA A 74 -4.96 -9.64 -17.05
N ALA A 75 -4.92 -10.32 -18.18
CA ALA A 75 -6.12 -10.68 -18.91
C ALA A 75 -5.94 -11.98 -19.73
N SER A 76 -7.04 -12.52 -20.19
CA SER A 76 -7.12 -13.74 -20.99
C SER A 76 -7.77 -13.47 -22.35
N ALA A 77 -7.53 -14.34 -23.32
CA ALA A 77 -8.10 -14.22 -24.66
C ALA A 77 -9.64 -14.36 -24.69
N ASP A 78 -10.25 -14.99 -23.68
CA ASP A 78 -11.70 -15.16 -23.55
C ASP A 78 -12.40 -14.01 -22.78
N GLY A 79 -11.68 -12.94 -22.47
CA GLY A 79 -12.27 -11.71 -21.92
C GLY A 79 -12.25 -11.58 -20.40
N TYR A 80 -11.54 -12.46 -19.68
CA TYR A 80 -11.36 -12.35 -18.22
C TYR A 80 -10.16 -11.45 -17.89
N PHE A 81 -10.21 -10.83 -16.72
CA PHE A 81 -9.19 -9.92 -16.25
C PHE A 81 -9.02 -9.99 -14.74
N GLY A 82 -7.88 -9.48 -14.29
CA GLY A 82 -7.58 -9.20 -12.90
C GLY A 82 -6.60 -8.04 -12.84
N TYR A 83 -6.78 -7.13 -11.89
CA TYR A 83 -5.88 -6.01 -11.74
C TYR A 83 -5.64 -5.64 -10.28
N THR A 84 -4.54 -4.92 -10.04
CA THR A 84 -4.13 -4.44 -8.72
C THR A 84 -3.66 -3.01 -8.76
N HIS A 85 -3.73 -2.34 -7.60
CA HIS A 85 -3.32 -0.96 -7.41
C HIS A 85 -2.78 -0.74 -6.01
N GLY A 86 -1.84 0.18 -5.85
CA GLY A 86 -1.39 0.65 -4.53
C GLY A 86 -0.50 -0.33 -3.78
N TYR A 87 0.10 -1.29 -4.50
CA TYR A 87 1.01 -2.26 -3.91
C TYR A 87 2.33 -1.60 -3.55
N ASN A 88 3.04 -2.15 -2.58
CA ASN A 88 4.39 -1.69 -2.20
C ASN A 88 5.48 -2.35 -3.06
N SER A 89 5.14 -3.37 -3.85
CA SER A 89 6.06 -4.09 -4.74
C SER A 89 5.42 -4.37 -6.10
N LEU A 90 6.16 -4.10 -7.18
CA LEU A 90 5.74 -4.44 -8.55
C LEU A 90 5.53 -5.94 -8.73
N GLN A 91 6.43 -6.76 -8.18
CA GLN A 91 6.32 -8.22 -8.28
C GLN A 91 5.04 -8.74 -7.62
N ALA A 92 4.71 -8.22 -6.43
CA ALA A 92 3.49 -8.57 -5.73
C ALA A 92 2.24 -8.17 -6.55
N ALA A 93 2.28 -6.99 -7.19
CA ALA A 93 1.18 -6.51 -8.02
C ALA A 93 0.92 -7.42 -9.22
N ILE A 94 1.99 -7.84 -9.91
CA ILE A 94 1.95 -8.75 -11.07
C ILE A 94 1.33 -10.09 -10.68
N GLU A 95 1.86 -10.73 -9.64
CA GLU A 95 1.41 -12.06 -9.24
C GLU A 95 -0.05 -12.04 -8.77
N ALA A 96 -0.45 -11.01 -8.03
CA ALA A 96 -1.84 -10.84 -7.61
C ALA A 96 -2.78 -10.60 -8.80
N ALA A 97 -2.41 -9.73 -9.75
CA ALA A 97 -3.24 -9.48 -10.94
C ALA A 97 -3.44 -10.75 -11.79
N VAL A 98 -2.36 -11.50 -12.03
CA VAL A 98 -2.43 -12.79 -12.75
C VAL A 98 -3.29 -13.80 -11.99
N TRP A 99 -3.11 -13.87 -10.67
CA TRP A 99 -3.91 -14.75 -9.84
C TRP A 99 -5.40 -14.41 -9.91
N TYR A 100 -5.79 -13.14 -9.70
CA TYR A 100 -7.19 -12.68 -9.79
C TYR A 100 -7.82 -13.00 -11.14
N CYS A 101 -7.06 -12.87 -12.22
CA CYS A 101 -7.53 -13.26 -13.54
C CYS A 101 -7.75 -14.79 -13.65
N SER A 102 -6.87 -15.59 -13.04
CA SER A 102 -6.86 -17.05 -13.16
C SER A 102 -7.81 -17.79 -12.21
N GLU A 103 -8.16 -17.16 -11.07
CA GLU A 103 -8.79 -17.81 -9.92
C GLU A 103 -10.10 -18.50 -10.29
N GLU A 104 -10.85 -17.95 -11.25
CA GLU A 104 -12.18 -18.47 -11.51
C GLU A 104 -12.24 -19.82 -12.23
N ARG A 105 -11.34 -20.23 -13.15
CA ARG A 105 -11.53 -21.50 -13.94
C ARG A 105 -10.28 -22.16 -14.54
N GLY A 106 -9.11 -22.10 -13.91
CA GLY A 106 -7.90 -22.76 -14.47
C GLY A 106 -7.52 -22.23 -15.86
N ARG A 107 -7.77 -20.93 -16.08
CA ARG A 107 -7.52 -20.25 -17.34
C ARG A 107 -6.07 -19.82 -17.44
N THR A 108 -5.61 -19.65 -18.68
CA THR A 108 -4.31 -19.03 -18.95
C THR A 108 -4.50 -17.52 -19.05
N CYS A 109 -4.07 -16.81 -18.01
CA CYS A 109 -3.98 -15.35 -18.01
C CYS A 109 -2.55 -14.91 -18.24
N ALA A 110 -2.39 -13.82 -18.98
CA ALA A 110 -1.11 -13.19 -19.23
C ALA A 110 -1.13 -11.74 -18.75
N LEU A 111 0.04 -11.28 -18.31
CA LEU A 111 0.25 -9.89 -17.96
C LEU A 111 0.11 -9.02 -19.22
N TYR A 112 -0.71 -7.99 -19.13
CA TYR A 112 -0.96 -7.06 -20.24
C TYR A 112 -0.30 -5.70 -20.00
N ALA A 113 -0.41 -5.16 -18.79
CA ALA A 113 0.14 -3.86 -18.45
C ALA A 113 0.65 -3.78 -17.01
N LEU A 114 1.58 -2.84 -16.80
CA LEU A 114 2.16 -2.49 -15.52
C LEU A 114 1.90 -1.03 -15.22
N LEU A 115 1.71 -0.72 -13.94
CA LEU A 115 1.67 0.64 -13.41
C LEU A 115 2.90 0.79 -12.49
N GLU A 116 3.76 1.76 -12.79
CA GLU A 116 4.99 2.02 -12.05
C GLU A 116 5.04 3.49 -11.63
N PRO A 117 5.46 3.83 -10.40
CA PRO A 117 5.65 5.21 -9.99
C PRO A 117 6.75 5.88 -10.81
N GLU A 118 6.52 7.11 -11.24
CA GLU A 118 7.57 7.97 -11.79
C GLU A 118 8.44 8.42 -10.60
N VAL A 119 9.68 7.90 -10.50
CA VAL A 119 10.70 8.17 -9.46
C VAL A 119 10.67 9.57 -8.82
N SER A 120 11.02 9.79 -7.53
CA SER A 120 12.16 9.24 -6.79
C SER A 120 11.80 8.64 -5.44
N GLN A 121 12.31 7.45 -5.14
CA GLN A 121 12.20 6.85 -3.81
C GLN A 121 13.34 7.34 -2.93
N ALA A 122 13.02 8.06 -1.86
CA ALA A 122 13.98 8.39 -0.81
C ALA A 122 14.37 7.16 0.01
N SER A 123 15.33 7.40 0.91
CA SER A 123 16.11 6.56 1.83
C SER A 123 15.37 5.56 2.74
N LEU A 124 14.10 5.23 2.48
CA LEU A 124 13.38 4.23 3.25
C LEU A 124 13.83 2.82 2.86
N PRO A 125 13.89 1.87 3.82
CA PRO A 125 14.31 0.48 3.54
C PRO A 125 13.30 -0.29 2.69
N VAL A 126 12.13 0.30 2.44
CA VAL A 126 11.05 -0.28 1.66
C VAL A 126 10.42 0.79 0.79
N THR A 127 9.97 0.37 -0.39
CA THR A 127 9.05 1.14 -1.19
C THR A 127 7.68 1.23 -0.52
N MET A 128 7.02 2.38 -0.64
CA MET A 128 5.69 2.62 -0.09
C MET A 128 4.75 3.24 -1.13
N SER A 129 3.54 2.71 -1.21
CA SER A 129 2.42 3.38 -1.88
C SER A 129 2.06 4.68 -1.17
N ALA A 130 1.28 5.54 -1.82
CA ALA A 130 0.81 6.79 -1.21
C ALA A 130 0.08 6.56 0.13
N ASN A 131 -0.75 5.51 0.21
CA ASN A 131 -1.48 5.14 1.42
C ASN A 131 -0.55 4.65 2.53
N THR A 132 0.40 3.77 2.21
CA THR A 132 1.40 3.30 3.18
C THR A 132 2.27 4.45 3.67
N HIS A 133 2.66 5.37 2.78
CA HIS A 133 3.44 6.55 3.13
C HIS A 133 2.66 7.52 4.03
N GLN A 134 1.36 7.73 3.77
CA GLN A 134 0.49 8.49 4.67
C GLN A 134 0.44 7.85 6.05
N GLY A 135 0.24 6.53 6.14
CA GLY A 135 0.30 5.80 7.41
C GLY A 135 1.63 5.97 8.13
N TYR A 136 2.75 5.97 7.40
CA TYR A 136 4.07 6.17 7.96
C TYR A 136 4.25 7.58 8.52
N ASN A 137 3.73 8.61 7.84
CA ASN A 137 3.74 9.98 8.34
C ASN A 137 2.93 10.15 9.63
N GLU A 138 1.83 9.40 9.78
CA GLU A 138 1.10 9.35 11.06
C GLU A 138 1.90 8.63 12.15
N TYR A 139 2.60 7.56 11.80
CA TYR A 139 3.52 6.88 12.72
C TYR A 139 4.56 7.85 13.28
N LEU A 140 5.16 8.71 12.45
CA LEU A 140 6.17 9.70 12.89
C LEU A 140 5.62 10.69 13.93
N LYS A 141 4.31 10.96 13.94
CA LYS A 141 3.64 11.86 14.91
C LYS A 141 3.24 11.17 16.21
N GLY A 142 3.27 9.84 16.26
CA GLY A 142 2.82 9.03 17.40
C GLY A 142 3.63 9.23 18.69
N VAL A 143 3.07 8.76 19.81
CA VAL A 143 3.74 8.70 21.12
C VAL A 143 4.66 7.47 21.21
N PRO A 144 5.66 7.47 22.14
CA PRO A 144 6.63 6.37 22.25
C PRO A 144 6.01 4.99 22.50
N ARG A 145 6.79 3.94 22.19
CA ARG A 145 6.39 2.52 22.20
C ARG A 145 5.40 2.25 21.07
N ARG A 146 5.83 2.63 19.87
CA ARG A 146 5.11 2.47 18.60
C ARG A 146 5.87 1.55 17.66
N ALA A 147 5.13 0.97 16.72
CA ALA A 147 5.70 0.18 15.64
C ALA A 147 4.92 0.40 14.35
N PHE A 148 5.62 0.28 13.23
CA PHE A 148 5.05 0.33 11.89
C PHE A 148 5.41 -0.93 11.12
N ALA A 149 4.39 -1.64 10.65
CA ALA A 149 4.51 -2.85 9.85
C ALA A 149 3.96 -2.61 8.45
N VAL A 150 4.61 -3.22 7.44
CA VAL A 150 4.15 -3.18 6.04
C VAL A 150 4.29 -4.56 5.39
N ALA A 151 3.45 -4.82 4.38
CA ALA A 151 3.55 -5.94 3.47
C ALA A 151 3.73 -5.45 2.03
N ASP A 152 4.13 -6.35 1.14
CA ASP A 152 4.42 -6.02 -0.26
C ASP A 152 3.15 -5.74 -1.08
N ASN A 153 2.00 -6.25 -0.64
CA ASN A 153 0.70 -5.98 -1.26
C ASN A 153 0.10 -4.61 -0.90
N GLY A 154 0.80 -3.78 -0.13
CA GLY A 154 0.28 -2.46 0.27
C GLY A 154 -0.35 -2.43 1.66
N ALA A 155 -0.64 -3.60 2.27
CA ALA A 155 -1.12 -3.66 3.63
C ALA A 155 -0.09 -3.07 4.59
N TYR A 156 -0.57 -2.33 5.59
CA TYR A 156 0.27 -1.76 6.64
C TYR A 156 -0.50 -1.69 7.95
N ALA A 157 0.23 -1.51 9.04
CA ALA A 157 -0.35 -1.21 10.34
C ALA A 157 0.60 -0.31 11.12
N LEU A 158 0.01 0.54 11.95
CA LEU A 158 0.74 1.28 12.96
C LEU A 158 0.11 1.09 14.33
N THR A 159 0.95 1.05 15.35
CA THR A 159 0.54 0.90 16.75
C THR A 159 1.35 1.88 17.60
N TRP A 160 0.82 2.29 18.74
CA TRP A 160 1.49 3.21 19.67
C TRP A 160 0.96 3.02 21.10
N ASP A 161 1.63 3.66 22.07
CA ASP A 161 1.29 3.62 23.51
C ASP A 161 1.22 2.20 24.12
N TRP A 162 2.03 1.28 23.60
CA TRP A 162 2.16 -0.04 24.20
C TRP A 162 3.02 0.00 25.46
N SER A 163 2.93 -1.03 26.30
CA SER A 163 3.78 -1.10 27.50
C SER A 163 5.25 -1.38 27.18
N THR A 164 5.53 -2.04 26.05
CA THR A 164 6.89 -2.35 25.57
C THR A 164 6.95 -2.26 24.05
N ARG A 165 8.14 -2.01 23.51
CA ARG A 165 8.40 -2.03 22.06
C ARG A 165 8.01 -3.38 21.44
N GLN A 166 8.34 -4.50 22.09
CA GLN A 166 8.06 -5.84 21.58
C GLN A 166 6.54 -6.11 21.44
N LEU A 167 5.73 -5.56 22.35
CA LEU A 167 4.27 -5.66 22.23
C LEU A 167 3.72 -4.78 21.11
N ALA A 168 4.27 -3.57 20.90
CA ALA A 168 3.91 -2.74 19.76
C ALA A 168 4.21 -3.44 18.42
N GLU A 169 5.42 -4.01 18.29
CA GLU A 169 5.84 -4.76 17.09
C GLU A 169 4.95 -5.97 16.84
N LYS A 170 4.69 -6.78 17.89
CA LYS A 170 3.81 -7.95 17.80
C LYS A 170 2.42 -7.56 17.31
N GLU A 171 1.83 -6.50 17.88
CA GLU A 171 0.50 -6.05 17.49
C GLU A 171 0.49 -5.49 16.06
N ALA A 172 1.48 -4.67 15.68
CA ALA A 172 1.57 -4.12 14.34
C ALA A 172 1.66 -5.22 13.28
N LEU A 173 2.44 -6.27 13.53
CA LEU A 173 2.51 -7.44 12.65
C LEU A 173 1.18 -8.17 12.54
N ALA A 174 0.47 -8.36 13.66
CA ALA A 174 -0.83 -9.05 13.67
C ALA A 174 -1.90 -8.28 12.89
N ILE A 175 -2.00 -6.96 13.10
CA ILE A 175 -2.95 -6.10 12.37
C ILE A 175 -2.60 -6.08 10.88
N CYS A 176 -1.33 -5.88 10.55
CA CYS A 176 -0.88 -5.88 9.16
C CYS A 176 -1.21 -7.21 8.48
N ALA A 177 -0.97 -8.35 9.14
CA ALA A 177 -1.25 -9.66 8.59
C ALA A 177 -2.75 -9.87 8.34
N GLY A 178 -3.62 -9.32 9.19
CA GLY A 178 -5.07 -9.33 8.99
C GLY A 178 -5.50 -8.60 7.72
N TYR A 179 -4.96 -7.40 7.47
CA TYR A 179 -5.21 -6.66 6.24
C TYR A 179 -4.58 -7.34 5.02
N ALA A 180 -3.37 -7.86 5.18
CA ALA A 180 -2.65 -8.51 4.10
C ALA A 180 -3.39 -9.79 3.65
N ALA A 181 -3.93 -10.58 4.58
CA ALA A 181 -4.67 -11.81 4.29
C ALA A 181 -5.97 -11.58 3.51
N GLY A 182 -6.63 -10.42 3.70
CA GLY A 182 -7.85 -10.08 2.97
C GLY A 182 -7.63 -9.92 1.46
N GLU A 183 -6.41 -9.55 1.06
CA GLU A 183 -6.01 -9.42 -0.35
C GLU A 183 -5.10 -10.57 -0.83
N ALA A 184 -4.52 -11.36 0.09
CA ALA A 184 -3.50 -12.35 -0.23
C ALA A 184 -4.03 -13.75 -0.58
N ALA A 185 -5.28 -13.87 -1.03
CA ALA A 185 -5.73 -15.12 -1.61
C ALA A 185 -4.82 -15.55 -2.80
N ALA A 186 -4.10 -14.60 -3.41
CA ALA A 186 -3.13 -14.82 -4.47
C ALA A 186 -1.79 -15.49 -4.10
N ASN A 187 -1.13 -15.08 -3.02
CA ASN A 187 0.17 -15.62 -2.64
C ASN A 187 0.55 -15.22 -1.20
N ALA A 188 0.74 -16.22 -0.33
CA ALA A 188 1.14 -16.02 1.06
C ALA A 188 2.50 -15.30 1.21
N ASN A 189 3.35 -15.29 0.17
CA ASN A 189 4.65 -14.63 0.22
C ASN A 189 4.57 -13.09 0.23
N PHE A 190 3.58 -12.48 -0.41
CA PHE A 190 3.41 -11.01 -0.40
C PHE A 190 2.60 -10.50 0.78
N ALA A 191 1.91 -11.41 1.46
CA ALA A 191 1.22 -11.12 2.72
C ALA A 191 2.17 -10.96 3.91
N ARG A 192 3.47 -11.20 3.72
CA ARG A 192 4.45 -11.23 4.80
C ARG A 192 4.73 -9.81 5.30
N CYS A 193 4.08 -9.46 6.40
CA CYS A 193 4.33 -8.23 7.12
C CYS A 193 5.72 -8.21 7.76
N ARG A 194 6.36 -7.04 7.74
CA ARG A 194 7.65 -6.77 8.39
C ARG A 194 7.63 -5.43 9.11
N ILE A 195 8.33 -5.34 10.25
CA ILE A 195 8.57 -4.07 10.94
C ILE A 195 9.59 -3.26 10.15
N ILE A 196 9.29 -2.00 9.89
CA ILE A 196 10.22 -1.07 9.23
C ILE A 196 10.63 0.10 10.11
N ALA A 197 9.87 0.35 11.18
CA ALA A 197 10.20 1.34 12.19
C ALA A 197 9.55 0.97 13.52
N SER A 198 10.25 1.26 14.62
CA SER A 198 9.77 1.02 15.99
C SER A 198 10.59 1.83 16.98
N ASP A 199 9.99 2.27 18.08
CA ASP A 199 10.67 2.92 19.22
C ASP A 199 10.29 2.33 20.58
#